data_AF-A0A7J2JI40-F1
#
_entry.id   AF-A0A7J2JI40-F1
#
_cell.length_a   1.000
_cell.length_b   1.000
_cell.length_c   1.000
_cell.angle_alpha   90.00
_cell.angle_beta   90.00
_cell.angle_gamma   90.00
#
_symmetry.space_group_name_H-M   'P 1'
#
loop_
_entity.id
_entity.type
_entity.pdbx_description
1 polymer ?
#
loop_
_entity_poly.entity_id
_entity_poly.type
_entity_poly.pdbx_seq_one_letter_code
_entity_poly.pdbx_strand_id
1 'polypeptide(L)'
;SNVAVETFRHFGRQGLGAVMGSKRLKALVIGGTGEIAIAKLKEYIKAYKEIYDLVTKTPAMMKYRDYGTAVNVLALNTIGALPTRNLQATKFEYAENICGEKLAETLLSRRLACSHCPIGCIHIAEVKVKFAPFHAYETLLVPYDYEPIYAMGSMLGIGDAIGMLRLLERAEALGLDAMSAGVAMAWATEAFERGIITTKETNGLTLRWGDVDTYIKFLDNLVGMVNDFYRALAMGTEHAASVYGGLDFALTFGGNEMPGYHVGPTTIVGFIVGARHSHLDNAGYSVDEKALKKPMDLEERVDKIVAEEQWRCVLSSLVACFFARGVYTPDKVVKLLEIHGYSVTEDDLKKLGKEIHLMKYRFKLREGFSLERIRIPKRVFETPTPHGTLKEEDLRWMIRRFYEKAGILELATSS
;
A
#
# COMPACT_ATOMS: atom_id res chain seq x y z
N SER A 1 1.71 -0.65 12.98
CA SER A 1 2.44 0.54 13.45
C SER A 1 3.37 1.04 12.37
N ASN A 2 3.47 2.36 12.20
CA ASN A 2 4.25 3.02 11.16
C ASN A 2 5.39 3.89 11.76
N VAL A 3 6.20 4.49 10.89
CA VAL A 3 7.10 5.60 11.25
C VAL A 3 6.79 6.79 10.35
N ALA A 4 6.45 7.93 10.94
CA ALA A 4 6.23 9.19 10.24
C ALA A 4 7.56 9.95 10.04
N VAL A 5 7.71 10.59 8.88
CA VAL A 5 8.88 11.35 8.44
C VAL A 5 8.41 12.70 7.91
N GLU A 6 8.94 13.79 8.46
CA GLU A 6 8.56 15.16 8.08
C GLU A 6 7.02 15.37 8.05
N THR A 7 6.35 14.89 9.10
CA THR A 7 4.91 15.03 9.37
C THR A 7 3.99 14.21 8.47
N PHE A 8 4.17 14.20 7.15
CA PHE A 8 3.17 13.65 6.20
C PHE A 8 3.67 12.50 5.32
N ARG A 9 4.86 11.94 5.61
CA ARG A 9 5.40 10.78 4.88
C ARG A 9 5.57 9.61 5.82
N HIS A 10 5.44 8.40 5.28
CA HIS A 10 5.34 7.21 6.13
C HIS A 10 6.19 6.06 5.61
N PHE A 11 6.94 5.45 6.53
CA PHE A 11 7.28 4.03 6.44
C PHE A 11 6.11 3.25 7.07
N GLY A 12 5.06 3.08 6.27
CA GLY A 12 3.72 2.70 6.72
C GLY A 12 3.58 1.27 7.23
N ARG A 13 4.14 0.30 6.50
CA ARG A 13 3.81 -1.13 6.63
C ARG A 13 4.90 -1.93 7.34
N GLN A 14 4.62 -3.19 7.66
CA GLN A 14 5.56 -4.17 8.24
C GLN A 14 6.06 -3.87 9.67
N GLY A 15 5.41 -2.94 10.37
CA GLY A 15 5.61 -2.78 11.82
C GLY A 15 6.92 -2.11 12.24
N LEU A 16 7.56 -1.31 11.37
CA LEU A 16 8.82 -0.62 11.69
C LEU A 16 8.70 0.24 12.98
N GLY A 17 7.56 0.90 13.20
CA GLY A 17 7.31 1.67 14.41
C GLY A 17 7.32 0.83 15.69
N ALA A 18 6.84 -0.42 15.62
CA ALA A 18 6.91 -1.36 16.74
C ALA A 18 8.37 -1.80 17.02
N VAL A 19 9.20 -1.94 15.98
CA VAL A 19 10.63 -2.21 16.12
C VAL A 19 11.36 -1.02 16.76
N MET A 20 11.03 0.22 16.38
CA MET A 20 11.56 1.41 17.07
C MET A 20 11.12 1.45 18.54
N GLY A 21 9.84 1.20 18.81
CA GLY A 21 9.28 1.15 20.16
C GLY A 21 9.92 0.09 21.05
N SER A 22 10.17 -1.12 20.54
CA SER A 22 10.83 -2.20 21.30
C SER A 22 12.28 -1.85 21.68
N LYS A 23 12.92 -0.97 20.92
CA LYS A 23 14.26 -0.42 21.20
C LYS A 23 14.21 0.88 22.03
N ARG A 24 13.02 1.30 22.49
CA ARG A 24 12.79 2.58 23.20
C ARG A 24 13.29 3.80 22.40
N LEU A 25 13.27 3.72 21.07
CA LEU A 25 13.65 4.80 20.17
C LEU A 25 12.41 5.60 19.77
N LYS A 26 12.24 6.80 20.33
CA LYS A 26 11.07 7.65 20.02
C LYS A 26 11.17 8.37 18.69
N ALA A 27 12.35 8.88 18.35
CA ALA A 27 12.59 9.65 17.13
C ALA A 27 14.07 9.63 16.75
N LEU A 28 14.35 9.92 15.47
CA LEU A 28 15.68 10.19 14.95
C LEU A 28 15.66 11.57 14.28
N VAL A 29 16.54 12.46 14.70
CA VAL A 29 16.70 13.80 14.11
C VAL A 29 18.02 13.83 13.35
N ILE A 30 17.96 14.17 12.07
CA ILE A 30 19.12 14.23 11.19
C ILE A 30 19.27 15.68 10.70
N GLY A 31 20.45 16.25 10.89
CA GLY A 31 20.82 17.55 10.35
C GLY A 31 22.19 17.47 9.69
N GLY A 32 22.36 18.15 8.56
CA GLY A 32 23.62 18.15 7.83
C GLY A 32 23.68 19.29 6.82
N THR A 33 24.87 19.88 6.68
CA THR A 33 25.19 20.94 5.71
C THR A 33 26.29 20.51 4.74
N GLY A 34 26.59 19.20 4.70
CA GLY A 34 27.59 18.65 3.80
C GLY A 34 27.12 18.69 2.34
N GLU A 35 28.08 18.79 1.44
CA GLU A 35 27.84 18.80 -0.01
C GLU A 35 28.31 17.48 -0.63
N ILE A 36 27.58 17.01 -1.65
CA ILE A 36 27.98 15.85 -2.45
C ILE A 36 28.62 16.37 -3.73
N ALA A 37 29.91 16.09 -3.91
CA ALA A 37 30.63 16.48 -5.11
C ALA A 37 30.12 15.71 -6.35
N ILE A 38 29.84 16.42 -7.44
CA ILE A 38 29.39 15.85 -8.71
C ILE A 38 30.53 15.97 -9.72
N ALA A 39 31.20 14.86 -10.01
CA ALA A 39 32.38 14.82 -10.89
C ALA A 39 32.09 15.35 -12.31
N LYS A 40 30.94 14.96 -12.88
CA LYS A 40 30.49 15.30 -14.24
C LYS A 40 29.34 16.32 -14.21
N LEU A 41 29.60 17.52 -13.68
CA LEU A 41 28.56 18.52 -13.39
C LEU A 41 27.78 18.97 -14.63
N LYS A 42 28.45 19.13 -15.78
CA LYS A 42 27.78 19.56 -17.03
C LYS A 42 26.81 18.50 -17.53
N GLU A 43 27.22 17.23 -17.54
CA GLU A 43 26.34 16.11 -17.92
C GLU A 43 25.20 15.95 -16.92
N TYR A 44 25.47 16.11 -15.62
CA TYR A 44 24.45 16.07 -14.58
C TYR A 44 23.36 17.12 -14.79
N ILE A 45 23.73 18.39 -15.00
CA ILE A 45 22.76 19.48 -15.23
C ILE A 45 21.91 19.19 -16.47
N LYS A 46 22.52 18.66 -17.54
CA LYS A 46 21.79 18.28 -18.75
C LYS A 46 20.79 17.15 -18.48
N ALA A 47 21.20 16.09 -17.81
CA ALA A 47 20.33 14.96 -17.46
C ALA A 47 19.21 15.37 -16.50
N TYR A 48 19.51 16.21 -15.50
CA TYR A 48 18.52 16.79 -14.61
C TYR A 48 17.47 17.58 -15.40
N LYS A 49 17.89 18.46 -16.30
CA LYS A 49 16.96 19.27 -17.12
C LYS A 49 16.09 18.40 -18.02
N GLU A 50 16.65 17.36 -18.62
CA GLU A 50 15.91 16.39 -19.44
C GLU A 50 14.79 15.71 -18.63
N ILE A 51 15.13 15.20 -17.44
CA ILE A 51 14.16 14.56 -16.54
C ILE A 51 13.14 15.58 -16.03
N TYR A 52 13.58 16.76 -15.62
CA TYR A 52 12.72 17.84 -15.14
C TYR A 52 11.70 18.24 -16.20
N ASP A 53 12.14 18.45 -17.44
CA ASP A 53 11.26 18.83 -18.55
C ASP A 53 10.28 17.69 -18.87
N LEU A 54 10.73 16.44 -18.87
CA LEU A 54 9.85 15.29 -19.06
C LEU A 54 8.75 15.24 -17.99
N VAL A 55 9.08 15.44 -16.71
CA VAL A 55 8.08 15.32 -15.62
C VAL A 55 7.20 16.55 -15.46
N THR A 56 7.66 17.75 -15.83
CA THR A 56 6.92 19.01 -15.62
C THR A 56 6.19 19.53 -16.86
N LYS A 57 6.73 19.27 -18.06
CA LYS A 57 6.20 19.81 -19.33
C LYS A 57 5.42 18.79 -20.14
N THR A 58 5.37 17.52 -19.72
CA THR A 58 4.57 16.48 -20.39
C THR A 58 3.47 15.94 -19.47
N PRO A 59 2.46 15.25 -20.02
CA PRO A 59 1.42 14.60 -19.21
C PRO A 59 1.91 13.42 -18.35
N ALA A 60 3.18 13.01 -18.46
CA ALA A 60 3.71 11.80 -17.82
C ALA A 60 3.42 11.73 -16.30
N MET A 61 3.46 12.86 -15.61
CA MET A 61 3.20 12.96 -14.16
C MET A 61 1.94 13.76 -13.81
N MET A 62 1.14 14.15 -14.81
CA MET A 62 -0.04 15.02 -14.61
C MET A 62 -1.06 14.40 -13.66
N LYS A 63 -1.32 13.09 -13.79
CA LYS A 63 -2.21 12.32 -12.90
C LYS A 63 -1.84 12.51 -11.42
N TYR A 64 -0.56 12.40 -11.08
CA TYR A 64 -0.08 12.51 -9.70
C TYR A 64 -0.01 13.96 -9.22
N ARG A 65 0.10 14.93 -10.13
CA ARG A 65 0.13 16.36 -9.81
C ARG A 65 -1.27 16.89 -9.50
N ASP A 66 -2.29 16.39 -10.17
CA ASP A 66 -3.64 16.97 -10.10
C ASP A 66 -4.41 16.49 -8.88
N TYR A 67 -4.84 15.22 -8.90
CA TYR A 67 -5.62 14.60 -7.82
C TYR A 67 -4.80 13.61 -6.98
N GLY A 68 -3.50 13.46 -7.27
CA GLY A 68 -2.64 12.51 -6.60
C GLY A 68 -3.03 11.05 -6.88
N THR A 69 -2.71 10.16 -5.96
CA THR A 69 -3.11 8.76 -6.08
C THR A 69 -4.61 8.56 -5.90
N ALA A 70 -5.29 9.48 -5.21
CA ALA A 70 -6.72 9.41 -4.85
C ALA A 70 -7.67 9.32 -6.06
N VAL A 71 -7.23 9.71 -7.27
CA VAL A 71 -7.93 9.46 -8.54
C VAL A 71 -8.24 7.96 -8.77
N ASN A 72 -7.49 7.06 -8.13
CA ASN A 72 -7.74 5.62 -8.25
C ASN A 72 -9.07 5.18 -7.61
N VAL A 73 -9.66 5.97 -6.69
CA VAL A 73 -10.94 5.63 -6.06
C VAL A 73 -12.03 5.43 -7.11
N LEU A 74 -12.28 6.45 -7.94
CA LEU A 74 -13.29 6.34 -8.99
C LEU A 74 -12.84 5.39 -10.10
N ALA A 75 -11.56 5.42 -10.50
CA ALA A 75 -11.07 4.53 -11.55
C ALA A 75 -11.34 3.04 -11.23
N LEU A 76 -11.08 2.63 -9.98
CA LEU A 76 -11.32 1.27 -9.52
C LEU A 76 -12.81 0.99 -9.27
N ASN A 77 -13.55 1.97 -8.75
CA ASN A 77 -15.00 1.83 -8.56
C ASN A 77 -15.73 1.60 -9.90
N THR A 78 -15.35 2.35 -10.94
CA THR A 78 -15.94 2.24 -12.28
C THR A 78 -15.77 0.84 -12.85
N ILE A 79 -14.57 0.28 -12.79
CA ILE A 79 -14.29 -1.06 -13.32
C ILE A 79 -14.80 -2.18 -12.40
N GLY A 80 -15.22 -1.87 -11.17
CA GLY A 80 -15.69 -2.86 -10.20
C GLY A 80 -14.53 -3.59 -9.51
N ALA A 81 -13.52 -2.85 -9.06
CA ALA A 81 -12.32 -3.35 -8.40
C ALA A 81 -11.99 -2.63 -7.08
N LEU A 82 -12.89 -1.78 -6.55
CA LEU A 82 -12.71 -1.05 -5.29
C LEU A 82 -13.24 -1.91 -4.13
N PRO A 83 -12.38 -2.48 -3.27
CA PRO A 83 -12.85 -3.32 -2.17
C PRO A 83 -13.71 -2.51 -1.20
N THR A 84 -14.88 -3.05 -0.87
CA THR A 84 -15.92 -2.37 -0.09
C THR A 84 -16.44 -3.30 1.00
N ARG A 85 -16.52 -2.80 2.25
CA ARG A 85 -17.01 -3.53 3.44
C ARG A 85 -16.37 -4.91 3.57
N ASN A 86 -15.07 -4.95 3.88
CA ASN A 86 -14.28 -6.19 3.92
C ASN A 86 -14.38 -7.07 2.65
N LEU A 87 -14.31 -6.43 1.47
CA LEU A 87 -14.46 -7.06 0.14
C LEU A 87 -15.79 -7.82 -0.04
N GLN A 88 -16.85 -7.51 0.71
CA GLN A 88 -18.19 -8.04 0.41
C GLN A 88 -18.72 -7.53 -0.94
N ALA A 89 -18.23 -6.37 -1.38
CA ALA A 89 -18.51 -5.80 -2.69
C ALA A 89 -17.25 -5.17 -3.32
N THR A 90 -17.30 -4.93 -4.63
CA THR A 90 -16.22 -4.31 -5.42
C THR A 90 -16.56 -2.93 -5.95
N LYS A 91 -17.72 -2.41 -5.57
CA LYS A 91 -18.17 -1.06 -5.83
C LYS A 91 -18.70 -0.47 -4.54
N PHE A 92 -18.42 0.80 -4.34
CA PHE A 92 -18.93 1.59 -3.25
C PHE A 92 -19.86 2.66 -3.79
N GLU A 93 -21.08 2.67 -3.27
CA GLU A 93 -22.14 3.59 -3.68
C GLU A 93 -21.81 5.06 -3.37
N TYR A 94 -20.93 5.31 -2.39
CA TYR A 94 -20.50 6.67 -2.00
C TYR A 94 -19.07 6.99 -2.47
N ALA A 95 -18.53 6.28 -3.47
CA ALA A 95 -17.17 6.50 -3.95
C ALA A 95 -16.92 7.95 -4.42
N GLU A 96 -17.92 8.60 -5.02
CA GLU A 96 -17.84 10.01 -5.45
C GLU A 96 -17.67 10.99 -4.28
N ASN A 97 -18.12 10.63 -3.09
CA ASN A 97 -18.01 11.51 -1.91
C ASN A 97 -16.59 11.50 -1.32
N ILE A 98 -15.82 10.44 -1.55
CA ILE A 98 -14.50 10.22 -0.96
C ILE A 98 -13.37 10.22 -2.00
N CYS A 99 -13.67 10.52 -3.27
CA CYS A 99 -12.70 10.47 -4.35
C CYS A 99 -11.72 11.66 -4.37
N GLY A 100 -10.61 11.50 -5.07
CA GLY A 100 -9.58 12.53 -5.20
C GLY A 100 -10.09 13.85 -5.78
N GLU A 101 -11.00 13.78 -6.75
CA GLU A 101 -11.64 14.94 -7.38
C GLU A 101 -12.46 15.74 -6.36
N LYS A 102 -13.30 15.05 -5.57
CA LYS A 102 -14.13 15.70 -4.55
C LYS A 102 -13.28 16.31 -3.44
N LEU A 103 -12.25 15.59 -2.99
CA LEU A 103 -11.31 16.08 -1.98
C LEU A 103 -10.54 17.30 -2.48
N ALA A 104 -10.08 17.29 -3.74
CA ALA A 104 -9.38 18.40 -4.37
C ALA A 104 -10.26 19.66 -4.48
N GLU A 105 -11.53 19.50 -4.84
CA GLU A 105 -12.47 20.61 -4.97
C GLU A 105 -12.85 21.23 -3.61
N THR A 106 -13.01 20.40 -2.57
CA THR A 106 -13.70 20.83 -1.35
C THR A 106 -12.83 20.94 -0.10
N LEU A 107 -11.77 20.16 0.01
CA LEU A 107 -10.99 20.03 1.25
C LEU A 107 -9.49 20.22 1.05
N LEU A 108 -8.95 20.17 -0.17
CA LEU A 108 -7.53 20.36 -0.44
C LEU A 108 -7.07 21.76 -0.04
N SER A 109 -6.19 21.81 0.95
CA SER A 109 -5.55 23.04 1.40
C SER A 109 -4.34 23.38 0.56
N ARG A 110 -3.44 22.41 0.40
CA ARG A 110 -2.19 22.56 -0.36
C ARG A 110 -1.63 21.23 -0.79
N ARG A 111 -0.68 21.31 -1.71
CA ARG A 111 0.16 20.18 -2.13
C ARG A 111 1.60 20.38 -1.67
N LEU A 112 2.24 19.28 -1.29
CA LEU A 112 3.64 19.24 -0.89
C LEU A 112 4.41 18.28 -1.80
N ALA A 113 5.73 18.46 -1.85
CA ALA A 113 6.63 17.57 -2.59
C ALA A 113 7.61 16.88 -1.64
N CYS A 114 8.11 15.72 -2.05
CA CYS A 114 9.34 15.15 -1.47
C CYS A 114 10.54 16.05 -1.81
N SER A 115 11.63 15.88 -1.06
CA SER A 115 12.87 16.61 -1.34
C SER A 115 13.28 16.46 -2.82
N HIS A 116 13.57 17.60 -3.46
CA HIS A 116 14.00 17.71 -4.86
C HIS A 116 13.00 17.18 -5.90
N CYS A 117 11.76 16.86 -5.51
CA CYS A 117 10.73 16.35 -6.42
C CYS A 117 9.90 17.51 -7.00
N PRO A 118 9.82 17.68 -8.33
CA PRO A 118 9.05 18.77 -8.93
C PRO A 118 7.55 18.45 -9.10
N ILE A 119 7.08 17.27 -8.68
CA ILE A 119 5.73 16.77 -8.97
C ILE A 119 4.69 17.28 -7.96
N GLY A 120 5.04 17.32 -6.67
CA GLY A 120 4.12 17.75 -5.62
C GLY A 120 2.88 16.86 -5.47
N CYS A 121 3.07 15.54 -5.28
CA CYS A 121 1.99 14.55 -5.21
C CYS A 121 1.37 14.36 -3.81
N ILE A 122 1.90 14.99 -2.77
CA ILE A 122 1.38 14.85 -1.41
C ILE A 122 0.24 15.87 -1.24
N HIS A 123 -0.98 15.39 -1.11
CA HIS A 123 -2.17 16.23 -0.98
C HIS A 123 -2.57 16.33 0.48
N ILE A 124 -2.76 17.56 0.98
CA ILE A 124 -3.11 17.82 2.37
C ILE A 124 -4.51 18.42 2.42
N ALA A 125 -5.45 17.69 3.03
CA ALA A 125 -6.78 18.19 3.32
C ALA A 125 -6.76 19.08 4.57
N GLU A 126 -7.60 20.10 4.59
CA GLU A 126 -7.95 20.89 5.77
C GLU A 126 -9.35 20.51 6.24
N VAL A 127 -9.45 19.99 7.46
CA VAL A 127 -10.73 19.57 8.05
C VAL A 127 -11.00 20.37 9.31
N LYS A 128 -12.13 21.07 9.35
CA LYS A 128 -12.58 21.81 10.54
C LYS A 128 -13.45 20.90 11.42
N VAL A 129 -13.00 20.64 12.63
CA VAL A 129 -13.71 19.79 13.60
C VAL A 129 -14.13 20.63 14.78
N LYS A 130 -15.43 20.60 15.10
CA LYS A 130 -15.95 21.29 16.28
C LYS A 130 -15.61 20.47 17.53
N PHE A 131 -14.90 21.05 18.49
CA PHE A 131 -14.52 20.36 19.73
C PHE A 131 -15.23 20.91 20.97
N ALA A 132 -15.89 22.07 20.89
CA ALA A 132 -16.66 22.65 22.00
C ALA A 132 -17.85 23.51 21.50
N PRO A 133 -18.75 23.96 22.39
CA PRO A 133 -19.81 24.91 22.05
C PRO A 133 -19.28 26.25 21.46
N PHE A 134 -20.19 27.13 21.03
CA PHE A 134 -19.88 28.50 20.60
C PHE A 134 -18.90 28.64 19.42
N HIS A 135 -18.98 27.77 18.41
CA HIS A 135 -18.11 27.81 17.23
C HIS A 135 -16.61 27.61 17.55
N ALA A 136 -16.28 26.81 18.56
CA ALA A 136 -14.91 26.37 18.81
C ALA A 136 -14.52 25.22 17.87
N TYR A 137 -13.62 25.52 16.93
CA TYR A 137 -13.13 24.58 15.92
C TYR A 137 -11.62 24.40 16.00
N GLU A 138 -11.19 23.18 15.77
CA GLU A 138 -9.81 22.80 15.47
C GLU A 138 -9.69 22.55 13.97
N THR A 139 -8.52 22.86 13.41
CA THR A 139 -8.20 22.56 12.02
C THR A 139 -7.20 21.41 11.98
N LEU A 140 -7.62 20.30 11.40
CA LEU A 140 -6.76 19.14 11.14
C LEU A 140 -6.18 19.25 9.73
N LEU A 141 -4.87 18.96 9.61
CA LEU A 141 -4.18 18.85 8.34
C LEU A 141 -3.89 17.38 8.08
N VAL A 142 -4.60 16.78 7.12
CA VAL A 142 -4.59 15.33 6.92
C VAL A 142 -4.04 15.02 5.53
N PRO A 143 -2.90 14.32 5.40
CA PRO A 143 -2.44 13.85 4.11
C PRO A 143 -3.37 12.73 3.63
N TYR A 144 -3.71 12.75 2.34
CA TYR A 144 -4.54 11.71 1.77
C TYR A 144 -3.94 11.14 0.49
N ASP A 145 -4.00 9.82 0.41
CA ASP A 145 -3.60 9.00 -0.72
C ASP A 145 -4.67 7.92 -0.93
N TYR A 146 -4.60 7.25 -2.07
CA TYR A 146 -5.54 6.19 -2.44
C TYR A 146 -5.73 5.13 -1.36
N GLU A 147 -4.64 4.56 -0.86
CA GLU A 147 -4.70 3.42 0.06
C GLU A 147 -5.30 3.79 1.43
N PRO A 148 -4.92 4.91 2.07
CA PRO A 148 -5.62 5.42 3.25
C PRO A 148 -7.11 5.71 3.02
N ILE A 149 -7.47 6.30 1.86
CA ILE A 149 -8.87 6.56 1.50
C ILE A 149 -9.66 5.26 1.38
N TYR A 150 -9.11 4.26 0.69
CA TYR A 150 -9.69 2.93 0.60
C TYR A 150 -9.90 2.33 2.00
N ALA A 151 -8.84 2.30 2.80
CA ALA A 151 -8.82 1.60 4.09
C ALA A 151 -9.73 2.25 5.14
N MET A 152 -9.82 3.59 5.16
CA MET A 152 -10.66 4.35 6.11
C MET A 152 -12.02 4.75 5.53
N GLY A 153 -12.26 4.49 4.25
CA GLY A 153 -13.47 4.83 3.52
C GLY A 153 -14.24 3.58 3.12
N SER A 154 -14.08 3.16 1.85
CA SER A 154 -14.86 2.07 1.25
C SER A 154 -14.74 0.75 2.00
N MET A 155 -13.55 0.43 2.53
CA MET A 155 -13.30 -0.80 3.27
C MET A 155 -14.14 -0.92 4.55
N LEU A 156 -14.48 0.22 5.16
CA LEU A 156 -15.28 0.35 6.37
C LEU A 156 -16.73 0.82 6.10
N GLY A 157 -17.07 1.06 4.82
CA GLY A 157 -18.37 1.60 4.43
C GLY A 157 -18.61 3.05 4.83
N ILE A 158 -17.54 3.84 5.06
CA ILE A 158 -17.62 5.27 5.39
C ILE A 158 -17.72 6.06 4.09
N GLY A 159 -18.88 6.70 3.88
CA GLY A 159 -19.24 7.42 2.66
C GLY A 159 -19.12 8.94 2.73
N ASP A 160 -18.57 9.47 3.82
CA ASP A 160 -18.40 10.91 4.04
C ASP A 160 -16.91 11.28 4.17
N ALA A 161 -16.47 12.30 3.43
CA ALA A 161 -15.07 12.69 3.37
C ALA A 161 -14.51 13.16 4.72
N ILE A 162 -15.29 13.94 5.48
CA ILE A 162 -14.83 14.53 6.74
C ILE A 162 -14.62 13.45 7.80
N GLY A 163 -15.57 12.52 7.94
CA GLY A 163 -15.49 11.40 8.85
C GLY A 163 -14.37 10.43 8.50
N MET A 164 -14.20 10.11 7.21
CA MET A 164 -13.06 9.34 6.73
C MET A 164 -11.72 10.01 7.09
N LEU A 165 -11.58 11.32 6.85
CA LEU A 165 -10.35 12.06 7.17
C LEU A 165 -10.11 12.19 8.68
N ARG A 166 -11.18 12.31 9.49
CA ARG A 166 -11.07 12.28 10.96
C ARG A 166 -10.56 10.92 11.46
N LEU A 167 -11.05 9.82 10.88
CA LEU A 167 -10.57 8.49 11.23
C LEU A 167 -9.11 8.28 10.80
N LEU A 168 -8.75 8.76 9.60
CA LEU A 168 -7.39 8.73 9.10
C LEU A 168 -6.43 9.52 9.99
N GLU A 169 -6.78 10.76 10.34
CA GLU A 169 -6.00 11.60 11.25
C GLU A 169 -5.76 10.88 12.59
N ARG A 170 -6.80 10.23 13.13
CA ARG A 170 -6.65 9.48 14.38
C ARG A 170 -5.63 8.36 14.25
N ALA A 171 -5.66 7.60 13.15
CA ALA A 171 -4.69 6.55 12.90
C ALA A 171 -3.25 7.10 12.75
N GLU A 172 -3.09 8.26 12.12
CA GLU A 172 -1.78 8.94 12.00
C GLU A 172 -1.27 9.42 13.36
N ALA A 173 -2.11 10.09 14.16
CA ALA A 173 -1.77 10.56 15.50
C ALA A 173 -1.32 9.40 16.43
N LEU A 174 -1.89 8.21 16.22
CA LEU A 174 -1.54 7.00 16.95
C LEU A 174 -0.32 6.24 16.37
N GLY A 175 0.22 6.65 15.21
CA GLY A 175 1.34 5.98 14.55
C GLY A 175 0.97 4.59 13.99
N LEU A 176 -0.25 4.44 13.48
CA LEU A 176 -0.76 3.20 12.89
C LEU A 176 -0.58 3.17 11.37
N ASP A 177 -0.39 1.95 10.83
CA ASP A 177 -0.53 1.75 9.38
C ASP A 177 -2.01 1.90 9.05
N ALA A 178 -2.39 2.93 8.29
CA ALA A 178 -3.79 3.17 7.93
C ALA A 178 -4.41 1.96 7.22
N MET A 179 -3.65 1.27 6.35
CA MET A 179 -4.15 0.10 5.64
C MET A 179 -4.44 -1.05 6.61
N SER A 180 -3.44 -1.46 7.40
CA SER A 180 -3.62 -2.56 8.34
C SER A 180 -4.69 -2.27 9.40
N ALA A 181 -4.75 -1.03 9.90
CA ALA A 181 -5.79 -0.63 10.85
C ALA A 181 -7.19 -0.69 10.23
N GLY A 182 -7.36 -0.15 9.01
CA GLY A 182 -8.64 -0.17 8.30
C GLY A 182 -9.13 -1.59 7.98
N VAL A 183 -8.25 -2.45 7.48
CA VAL A 183 -8.60 -3.85 7.18
C VAL A 183 -8.86 -4.67 8.46
N ALA A 184 -8.10 -4.43 9.54
CA ALA A 184 -8.35 -5.05 10.84
C ALA A 184 -9.72 -4.65 11.42
N MET A 185 -10.07 -3.37 11.33
CA MET A 185 -11.40 -2.88 11.71
C MET A 185 -12.50 -3.50 10.84
N ALA A 186 -12.28 -3.62 9.53
CA ALA A 186 -13.25 -4.23 8.62
C ALA A 186 -13.49 -5.72 8.93
N TRP A 187 -12.42 -6.49 9.20
CA TRP A 187 -12.56 -7.87 9.67
C TRP A 187 -13.31 -7.94 10.99
N ALA A 188 -12.98 -7.07 11.96
CA ALA A 188 -13.65 -7.05 13.27
C ALA A 188 -15.14 -6.72 13.14
N THR A 189 -15.52 -5.76 12.28
CA THR A 189 -16.92 -5.42 12.01
C THR A 189 -17.66 -6.59 11.40
N GLU A 190 -17.08 -7.26 10.39
CA GLU A 190 -17.72 -8.45 9.81
C GLU A 190 -17.80 -9.62 10.81
N ALA A 191 -16.77 -9.84 11.62
CA ALA A 191 -16.77 -10.85 12.67
C ALA A 191 -17.86 -10.56 13.73
N PHE A 192 -18.09 -9.29 14.05
CA PHE A 192 -19.16 -8.86 14.94
C PHE A 192 -20.55 -9.10 14.33
N GLU A 193 -20.76 -8.73 13.06
CA GLU A 193 -22.02 -9.02 12.35
C GLU A 193 -22.34 -10.52 12.27
N ARG A 194 -21.30 -11.35 12.15
CA ARG A 194 -21.42 -12.82 12.14
C ARG A 194 -21.53 -13.45 13.53
N GLY A 195 -21.47 -12.65 14.61
CA GLY A 195 -21.52 -13.13 15.99
C GLY A 195 -20.29 -13.93 16.43
N ILE A 196 -19.17 -13.83 15.71
CA ILE A 196 -17.89 -14.47 16.06
C ILE A 196 -17.24 -13.74 17.24
N ILE A 197 -17.39 -12.42 17.27
CA ILE A 197 -17.04 -11.57 18.41
C ILE A 197 -18.26 -10.76 18.84
N THR A 198 -18.27 -10.29 20.07
CA THR A 198 -19.38 -9.52 20.66
C THR A 198 -18.88 -8.27 21.37
N THR A 199 -19.78 -7.53 22.02
CA THR A 199 -19.43 -6.38 22.87
C THR A 199 -18.50 -6.75 24.03
N LYS A 200 -18.41 -8.04 24.38
CA LYS A 200 -17.47 -8.55 25.36
C LYS A 200 -16.02 -8.37 24.88
N GLU A 201 -15.72 -8.77 23.65
CA GLU A 201 -14.39 -8.67 23.06
C GLU A 201 -14.05 -7.23 22.66
N THR A 202 -15.02 -6.48 22.14
CA THR A 202 -14.82 -5.09 21.65
C THR A 202 -14.86 -4.03 22.75
N ASN A 203 -14.81 -4.43 24.02
CA ASN A 203 -14.83 -3.53 25.18
C ASN A 203 -16.07 -2.59 25.18
N GLY A 204 -17.24 -3.16 24.92
CA GLY A 204 -18.53 -2.45 24.91
C GLY A 204 -18.88 -1.77 23.59
N LEU A 205 -17.99 -1.77 22.58
CA LEU A 205 -18.27 -1.14 21.29
C LEU A 205 -19.20 -2.00 20.42
N THR A 206 -20.25 -1.40 19.86
CA THR A 206 -21.10 -2.06 18.86
C THR A 206 -20.60 -1.68 17.48
N LEU A 207 -19.92 -2.60 16.79
CA LEU A 207 -19.31 -2.31 15.49
C LEU A 207 -20.36 -2.29 14.38
N ARG A 208 -20.34 -1.25 13.54
CA ARG A 208 -21.22 -1.07 12.39
C ARG A 208 -20.47 -0.42 11.23
N TRP A 209 -20.76 -0.83 9.99
CA TRP A 209 -20.22 -0.17 8.80
C TRP A 209 -20.60 1.33 8.80
N GLY A 210 -19.62 2.18 8.48
CA GLY A 210 -19.80 3.64 8.44
C GLY A 210 -19.73 4.38 9.78
N ASP A 211 -19.62 3.70 10.93
CA ASP A 211 -19.61 4.36 12.24
C ASP A 211 -18.21 4.88 12.64
N VAL A 212 -17.90 6.09 12.17
CA VAL A 212 -16.61 6.78 12.39
C VAL A 212 -16.26 6.93 13.87
N ASP A 213 -17.20 7.38 14.70
CA ASP A 213 -16.89 7.67 16.11
C ASP A 213 -16.63 6.38 16.91
N THR A 214 -17.31 5.28 16.56
CA THR A 214 -17.00 3.96 17.11
C THR A 214 -15.63 3.46 16.65
N TYR A 215 -15.28 3.64 15.37
CA TYR A 215 -13.96 3.25 14.86
C TYR A 215 -12.80 4.06 15.47
N ILE A 216 -12.99 5.34 15.76
CA ILE A 216 -12.00 6.14 16.50
C ILE A 216 -11.72 5.52 17.87
N LYS A 217 -12.76 5.16 18.64
CA LYS A 217 -12.61 4.48 19.93
C LYS A 217 -12.00 3.09 19.79
N PHE A 218 -12.29 2.40 18.68
CA PHE A 218 -11.68 1.10 18.39
C PHE A 218 -10.16 1.21 18.22
N LEU A 219 -9.67 2.23 17.51
CA LEU A 219 -8.24 2.48 17.35
C LEU A 219 -7.56 2.77 18.70
N ASP A 220 -8.24 3.52 19.58
CA ASP A 220 -7.75 3.80 20.93
C ASP A 220 -7.60 2.52 21.77
N ASN A 221 -8.62 1.67 21.73
CA ASN A 221 -8.59 0.37 22.39
C ASN A 221 -7.50 -0.55 21.82
N LEU A 222 -7.28 -0.51 20.50
CA LEU A 222 -6.24 -1.28 19.81
C LEU A 222 -4.84 -0.90 20.27
N VAL A 223 -4.51 0.40 20.27
CA VAL A 223 -3.21 0.90 20.74
C VAL A 223 -3.04 0.69 22.23
N GLY A 224 -4.11 0.87 23.00
CA GLY A 224 -4.12 0.60 24.44
C GLY A 224 -4.01 -0.89 24.79
N MET A 225 -4.22 -1.79 23.83
CA MET A 225 -4.24 -3.25 24.04
C MET A 225 -5.08 -3.64 25.26
N VAL A 226 -6.27 -3.03 25.36
CA VAL A 226 -7.05 -2.94 26.62
C VAL A 226 -7.57 -4.29 27.14
N ASN A 227 -7.63 -5.30 26.27
CA ASN A 227 -8.00 -6.68 26.60
C ASN A 227 -7.33 -7.68 25.63
N ASP A 228 -7.62 -8.97 25.79
CA ASP A 228 -7.01 -10.03 24.98
C ASP A 228 -7.35 -9.95 23.49
N PHE A 229 -8.56 -9.52 23.14
CA PHE A 229 -8.96 -9.34 21.74
C PHE A 229 -8.10 -8.27 21.05
N TYR A 230 -7.95 -7.10 21.68
CA TYR A 230 -7.12 -6.03 21.14
C TYR A 230 -5.62 -6.38 21.17
N ARG A 231 -5.14 -7.18 22.14
CA ARG A 231 -3.77 -7.72 22.14
C ARG A 231 -3.53 -8.66 20.95
N ALA A 232 -4.48 -9.54 20.66
CA ALA A 232 -4.40 -10.41 19.49
C ALA A 232 -4.44 -9.60 18.18
N LEU A 233 -5.34 -8.63 18.08
CA LEU A 233 -5.46 -7.78 16.88
C LEU A 233 -4.24 -6.87 16.67
N ALA A 234 -3.57 -6.43 17.74
CA ALA A 234 -2.32 -5.69 17.64
C ALA A 234 -1.17 -6.51 17.01
N MET A 235 -1.28 -7.85 16.99
CA MET A 235 -0.37 -8.75 16.27
C MET A 235 -0.75 -8.95 14.80
N GLY A 236 -1.83 -8.32 14.32
CA GLY A 236 -2.32 -8.38 12.94
C GLY A 236 -3.61 -9.17 12.78
N THR A 237 -4.31 -8.92 11.67
CA THR A 237 -5.63 -9.49 11.40
C THR A 237 -5.58 -11.01 11.23
N GLU A 238 -4.52 -11.53 10.61
CA GLU A 238 -4.28 -12.97 10.46
C GLU A 238 -4.24 -13.67 11.83
N HIS A 239 -3.50 -13.10 12.77
CA HIS A 239 -3.34 -13.67 14.10
C HIS A 239 -4.67 -13.63 14.88
N ALA A 240 -5.34 -12.47 14.91
CA ALA A 240 -6.64 -12.36 15.58
C ALA A 240 -7.67 -13.33 14.99
N ALA A 241 -7.73 -13.47 13.66
CA ALA A 241 -8.63 -14.40 13.01
C ALA A 241 -8.31 -15.87 13.32
N SER A 242 -7.03 -16.22 13.54
CA SER A 242 -6.65 -17.58 13.97
C SER A 242 -7.10 -17.91 15.40
N VAL A 243 -7.24 -16.90 16.26
CA VAL A 243 -7.64 -17.07 17.67
C VAL A 243 -9.16 -17.03 17.82
N TYR A 244 -9.83 -16.09 17.15
CA TYR A 244 -11.26 -15.84 17.33
C TYR A 244 -12.12 -16.44 16.21
N GLY A 245 -11.53 -16.79 15.06
CA GLY A 245 -12.24 -17.31 13.88
C GLY A 245 -12.32 -16.31 12.73
N GLY A 246 -12.93 -16.70 11.61
CA GLY A 246 -13.11 -15.82 10.46
C GLY A 246 -11.91 -15.72 9.51
N LEU A 247 -10.99 -16.69 9.53
CA LEU A 247 -9.88 -16.76 8.57
C LEU A 247 -10.36 -16.70 7.11
N ASP A 248 -11.52 -17.27 6.78
CA ASP A 248 -12.09 -17.24 5.43
C ASP A 248 -12.26 -15.83 4.85
N PHE A 249 -12.49 -14.82 5.71
CA PHE A 249 -12.67 -13.42 5.32
C PHE A 249 -11.66 -12.47 5.97
N ALA A 250 -10.61 -12.99 6.61
CA ALA A 250 -9.45 -12.21 7.01
C ALA A 250 -8.59 -11.94 5.77
N LEU A 251 -8.70 -10.73 5.21
CA LEU A 251 -8.04 -10.32 3.97
C LEU A 251 -6.57 -9.95 4.21
N THR A 252 -5.77 -10.98 4.42
CA THR A 252 -4.33 -10.90 4.66
C THR A 252 -3.57 -11.83 3.71
N PHE A 253 -2.39 -11.38 3.28
CA PHE A 253 -1.49 -12.11 2.38
C PHE A 253 -0.10 -12.12 3.02
N GLY A 254 0.40 -13.30 3.37
CA GLY A 254 1.65 -13.44 4.13
C GLY A 254 1.65 -12.60 5.42
N GLY A 255 0.51 -12.61 6.13
CA GLY A 255 0.30 -11.84 7.36
C GLY A 255 0.09 -10.33 7.19
N ASN A 256 0.12 -9.80 5.96
CA ASN A 256 -0.09 -8.38 5.70
C ASN A 256 -1.49 -8.12 5.15
N GLU A 257 -2.18 -7.11 5.67
CA GLU A 257 -3.52 -6.73 5.25
C GLU A 257 -3.57 -6.30 3.78
N MET A 258 -4.73 -6.59 3.16
CA MET A 258 -4.99 -6.40 1.73
C MET A 258 -4.80 -4.94 1.27
N PRO A 259 -4.06 -4.72 0.17
CA PRO A 259 -4.11 -3.47 -0.59
C PRO A 259 -5.45 -3.23 -1.27
N GLY A 260 -5.76 -1.97 -1.55
CA GLY A 260 -7.03 -1.53 -2.12
C GLY A 260 -7.29 -1.95 -3.57
N TYR A 261 -6.80 -3.08 -4.05
CA TYR A 261 -7.00 -3.50 -5.44
C TYR A 261 -7.59 -4.91 -5.50
N HIS A 262 -8.80 -5.05 -6.08
CA HIS A 262 -9.40 -6.34 -6.42
C HIS A 262 -9.64 -6.45 -7.93
N VAL A 263 -8.56 -6.28 -8.71
CA VAL A 263 -8.66 -6.14 -10.18
C VAL A 263 -8.65 -7.49 -10.88
N GLY A 264 -7.90 -8.49 -10.41
CA GLY A 264 -7.78 -9.76 -11.11
C GLY A 264 -6.78 -10.74 -10.48
N PRO A 265 -6.47 -11.86 -11.17
CA PRO A 265 -5.61 -12.90 -10.62
C PRO A 265 -4.18 -12.43 -10.37
N THR A 266 -3.62 -11.59 -11.24
CA THR A 266 -2.24 -11.10 -11.09
C THR A 266 -2.10 -10.18 -9.88
N THR A 267 -3.17 -9.45 -9.54
CA THR A 267 -3.26 -8.59 -8.36
C THR A 267 -3.11 -9.42 -7.09
N ILE A 268 -3.92 -10.47 -6.94
CA ILE A 268 -3.90 -11.35 -5.77
C ILE A 268 -2.59 -12.12 -5.69
N VAL A 269 -2.11 -12.68 -6.81
CA VAL A 269 -0.79 -13.33 -6.87
C VAL A 269 0.30 -12.35 -6.47
N GLY A 270 0.28 -11.11 -6.97
CA GLY A 270 1.24 -10.08 -6.64
C GLY A 270 1.30 -9.76 -5.14
N PHE A 271 0.17 -9.73 -4.44
CA PHE A 271 0.12 -9.57 -2.98
C PHE A 271 0.74 -10.77 -2.25
N ILE A 272 0.59 -11.97 -2.80
CA ILE A 272 1.12 -13.19 -2.21
C ILE A 272 2.63 -13.31 -2.44
N VAL A 273 3.10 -13.08 -3.66
CA VAL A 273 4.49 -13.33 -4.07
C VAL A 273 5.38 -12.10 -3.94
N GLY A 274 4.83 -10.92 -3.67
CA GLY A 274 5.66 -9.75 -3.38
C GLY A 274 6.55 -10.02 -2.17
N ALA A 275 7.83 -9.65 -2.23
CA ALA A 275 8.78 -9.88 -1.15
C ALA A 275 8.27 -9.32 0.21
N ARG A 276 7.51 -8.22 0.20
CA ARG A 276 6.88 -7.60 1.37
C ARG A 276 5.36 -7.76 1.38
N HIS A 277 4.81 -8.67 0.58
CA HIS A 277 3.38 -8.88 0.41
C HIS A 277 2.61 -7.57 0.10
N SER A 278 3.18 -6.75 -0.79
CA SER A 278 2.69 -5.41 -1.11
C SER A 278 2.43 -5.23 -2.60
N HIS A 279 1.39 -4.47 -2.95
CA HIS A 279 1.14 -4.02 -4.32
C HIS A 279 2.31 -3.20 -4.91
N LEU A 280 3.18 -2.64 -4.06
CA LEU A 280 4.36 -1.90 -4.46
C LEU A 280 5.54 -2.78 -4.90
N ASP A 281 5.50 -4.09 -4.66
CA ASP A 281 6.59 -4.98 -5.02
C ASP A 281 6.60 -5.31 -6.52
N ASN A 282 5.43 -5.55 -7.15
CA ASN A 282 5.34 -5.93 -8.56
C ASN A 282 4.11 -5.38 -9.33
N ALA A 283 3.30 -4.53 -8.70
CA ALA A 283 2.16 -3.86 -9.35
C ALA A 283 1.24 -4.75 -10.18
N GLY A 284 0.94 -5.97 -9.73
CA GLY A 284 0.05 -6.91 -10.41
C GLY A 284 -1.31 -6.33 -10.83
N TYR A 285 -1.84 -5.38 -10.06
CA TYR A 285 -3.05 -4.63 -10.43
C TYR A 285 -2.93 -3.93 -11.78
N SER A 286 -1.78 -3.35 -12.10
CA SER A 286 -1.56 -2.66 -13.38
C SER A 286 -1.46 -3.64 -14.55
N VAL A 287 -1.01 -4.88 -14.30
CA VAL A 287 -1.02 -5.94 -15.30
C VAL A 287 -2.46 -6.36 -15.60
N ASP A 288 -3.28 -6.57 -14.57
CA ASP A 288 -4.69 -6.91 -14.75
C ASP A 288 -5.50 -5.79 -15.41
N GLU A 289 -5.26 -4.52 -15.06
CA GLU A 289 -5.88 -3.36 -15.71
C GLU A 289 -5.56 -3.31 -17.22
N LYS A 290 -4.31 -3.58 -17.59
CA LYS A 290 -3.91 -3.66 -19.01
C LYS A 290 -4.55 -4.87 -19.70
N ALA A 291 -4.68 -5.99 -18.99
CA ALA A 291 -5.27 -7.21 -19.49
C ALA A 291 -6.78 -7.07 -19.79
N LEU A 292 -7.48 -6.10 -19.18
CA LEU A 292 -8.86 -5.76 -19.55
C LEU A 292 -8.97 -5.20 -20.98
N LYS A 293 -7.93 -4.51 -21.46
CA LYS A 293 -7.91 -3.90 -22.79
C LYS A 293 -7.25 -4.80 -23.83
N LYS A 294 -6.18 -5.49 -23.43
CA LYS A 294 -5.43 -6.42 -24.27
C LYS A 294 -5.29 -7.73 -23.48
N PRO A 295 -6.12 -8.75 -23.76
CA PRO A 295 -6.04 -10.03 -23.07
C PRO A 295 -4.61 -10.59 -23.04
N MET A 296 -4.23 -11.10 -21.87
CA MET A 296 -2.94 -11.74 -21.60
C MET A 296 -3.24 -13.08 -20.94
N ASP A 297 -2.56 -14.14 -21.37
CA ASP A 297 -2.62 -15.43 -20.69
C ASP A 297 -1.91 -15.38 -19.32
N LEU A 298 -2.08 -16.43 -18.52
CA LEU A 298 -1.54 -16.46 -17.15
C LEU A 298 0.00 -16.50 -17.15
N GLU A 299 0.63 -17.12 -18.13
CA GLU A 299 2.10 -17.22 -18.24
C GLU A 299 2.72 -15.84 -18.52
N GLU A 300 2.16 -15.10 -19.48
CA GLU A 300 2.59 -13.73 -19.82
C GLU A 300 2.41 -12.79 -18.62
N ARG A 301 1.30 -12.94 -17.86
CA ARG A 301 1.06 -12.16 -16.64
C ARG A 301 2.15 -12.41 -15.60
N VAL A 302 2.51 -13.67 -15.36
CA VAL A 302 3.59 -14.05 -14.44
C VAL A 302 4.93 -13.47 -14.89
N ASP A 303 5.28 -13.58 -16.19
CA ASP A 303 6.52 -13.01 -16.73
C ASP A 303 6.63 -11.51 -16.46
N LYS A 304 5.52 -10.77 -16.63
CA LYS A 304 5.49 -9.32 -16.37
C LYS A 304 5.73 -8.98 -14.90
N ILE A 305 5.08 -9.66 -13.96
CA ILE A 305 5.26 -9.34 -12.53
C ILE A 305 6.64 -9.76 -12.00
N VAL A 306 7.25 -10.84 -12.53
CA VAL A 306 8.63 -11.20 -12.18
C VAL A 306 9.60 -10.10 -12.63
N ALA A 307 9.48 -9.67 -13.89
CA ALA A 307 10.32 -8.61 -14.44
C ALA A 307 10.13 -7.27 -13.71
N GLU A 308 8.88 -6.91 -13.39
CA GLU A 308 8.56 -5.69 -12.64
C GLU A 308 9.16 -5.72 -11.22
N GLU A 309 9.09 -6.84 -10.49
CA GLU A 309 9.65 -6.94 -9.14
C GLU A 309 11.18 -6.82 -9.11
N GLN A 310 11.84 -7.50 -10.04
CA GLN A 310 13.30 -7.44 -10.17
C GLN A 310 13.74 -6.03 -10.55
N TRP A 311 13.03 -5.35 -11.45
CA TRP A 311 13.33 -3.95 -11.78
C TRP A 311 13.11 -3.01 -10.60
N ARG A 312 12.04 -3.21 -9.83
CA ARG A 312 11.77 -2.43 -8.61
C ARG A 312 12.83 -2.63 -7.53
N CYS A 313 13.53 -3.76 -7.51
CA CYS A 313 14.69 -3.95 -6.63
C CYS A 313 15.85 -3.00 -6.99
N VAL A 314 16.08 -2.74 -8.29
CA VAL A 314 17.05 -1.71 -8.73
C VAL A 314 16.57 -0.32 -8.33
N LEU A 315 15.33 0.04 -8.69
CA LEU A 315 14.77 1.37 -8.41
C LEU A 315 14.73 1.70 -6.92
N SER A 316 14.36 0.75 -6.06
CA SER A 316 14.33 0.96 -4.60
C SER A 316 15.73 1.11 -4.01
N SER A 317 16.74 0.45 -4.57
CA SER A 317 18.15 0.62 -4.16
C SER A 317 18.69 2.01 -4.53
N LEU A 318 18.20 2.58 -5.63
CA LEU A 318 18.47 3.97 -6.03
C LEU A 318 17.61 4.99 -5.29
N VAL A 319 16.70 4.54 -4.41
CA VAL A 319 15.72 5.38 -3.71
C VAL A 319 14.83 6.17 -4.69
N ALA A 320 14.58 5.59 -5.88
CA ALA A 320 13.73 6.20 -6.90
C ALA A 320 12.25 6.08 -6.54
N CYS A 321 11.49 7.17 -6.71
CA CYS A 321 10.05 7.17 -6.48
C CYS A 321 9.33 6.27 -7.50
N PHE A 322 8.52 5.31 -7.03
CA PHE A 322 7.79 4.38 -7.90
C PHE A 322 6.69 5.03 -8.76
N PHE A 323 6.23 6.24 -8.42
CA PHE A 323 5.36 7.00 -9.32
C PHE A 323 6.10 7.46 -10.58
N ALA A 324 7.40 7.74 -10.47
CA ALA A 324 8.28 8.11 -11.57
C ALA A 324 8.99 6.90 -12.20
N ARG A 325 8.60 5.65 -11.89
CA ARG A 325 9.27 4.44 -12.44
C ARG A 325 9.31 4.40 -13.96
N GLY A 326 8.30 4.96 -14.64
CA GLY A 326 8.26 5.05 -16.11
C GLY A 326 9.23 6.09 -16.68
N VAL A 327 9.71 7.02 -15.84
CA VAL A 327 10.76 7.99 -16.18
C VAL A 327 12.13 7.32 -16.08
N TYR A 328 12.36 6.55 -15.02
CA TYR A 328 13.62 5.84 -14.77
C TYR A 328 13.64 4.49 -15.50
N THR A 329 13.80 4.53 -16.82
CA THR A 329 14.02 3.36 -17.69
C THR A 329 15.46 2.82 -17.55
N PRO A 330 15.72 1.54 -17.85
CA PRO A 330 17.06 0.96 -17.72
C PRO A 330 18.19 1.75 -18.39
N ASP A 331 18.00 2.14 -19.66
CA ASP A 331 18.93 2.98 -20.43
C ASP A 331 19.22 4.31 -19.72
N LYS A 332 18.19 4.93 -19.14
CA LYS A 332 18.31 6.21 -18.45
C LYS A 332 19.03 6.06 -17.11
N VAL A 333 18.77 4.97 -16.39
CA VAL A 333 19.48 4.65 -15.14
C VAL A 333 20.96 4.40 -15.41
N VAL A 334 21.31 3.66 -16.47
CA VAL A 334 22.71 3.47 -16.90
C VAL A 334 23.40 4.81 -17.14
N LYS A 335 22.78 5.69 -17.94
CA LYS A 335 23.30 7.04 -18.22
C LYS A 335 23.51 7.86 -16.95
N LEU A 336 22.58 7.81 -16.00
CA LEU A 336 22.70 8.53 -14.72
C LEU A 336 23.84 7.97 -13.86
N LEU A 337 23.97 6.65 -13.78
CA LEU A 337 25.05 5.99 -13.04
C LEU A 337 26.43 6.31 -13.63
N GLU A 338 26.54 6.40 -14.97
CA GLU A 338 27.77 6.79 -15.65
C GLU A 338 28.21 8.23 -15.34
N ILE A 339 27.24 9.15 -15.17
CA ILE A 339 27.50 10.53 -14.71
C ILE A 339 28.11 10.51 -13.30
N HIS A 340 27.71 9.56 -12.46
CA HIS A 340 28.26 9.35 -11.13
C HIS A 340 29.49 8.43 -11.07
N GLY A 341 30.06 8.08 -12.23
CA GLY A 341 31.33 7.34 -12.31
C GLY A 341 31.19 5.81 -12.29
N TYR A 342 29.97 5.28 -12.36
CA TYR A 342 29.72 3.84 -12.43
C TYR A 342 29.65 3.37 -13.89
N SER A 343 30.43 2.35 -14.24
CA SER A 343 30.36 1.69 -15.55
C SER A 343 29.52 0.43 -15.45
N VAL A 344 28.23 0.53 -15.80
CA VAL A 344 27.26 -0.58 -15.78
C VAL A 344 26.46 -0.63 -17.07
N THR A 345 26.02 -1.82 -17.46
CA THR A 345 25.11 -2.03 -18.59
C THR A 345 23.68 -2.30 -18.11
N GLU A 346 22.70 -2.27 -19.02
CA GLU A 346 21.33 -2.67 -18.68
C GLU A 346 21.23 -4.12 -18.19
N ASP A 347 22.04 -5.02 -18.74
CA ASP A 347 22.05 -6.42 -18.34
C ASP A 347 22.68 -6.61 -16.96
N ASP A 348 23.67 -5.79 -16.59
CA ASP A 348 24.19 -5.75 -15.22
C ASP A 348 23.10 -5.32 -14.23
N LEU A 349 22.30 -4.30 -14.57
CA LEU A 349 21.17 -3.87 -13.73
C LEU A 349 20.09 -4.96 -13.61
N LYS A 350 19.77 -5.68 -14.69
CA LYS A 350 18.82 -6.80 -14.64
C LYS A 350 19.34 -7.92 -13.72
N LYS A 351 20.62 -8.29 -13.84
CA LYS A 351 21.26 -9.29 -12.97
C LYS A 351 21.23 -8.84 -11.50
N LEU A 352 21.59 -7.59 -11.22
CA LEU A 352 21.56 -7.01 -9.88
C LEU A 352 20.14 -7.01 -9.29
N GLY A 353 19.13 -6.62 -10.09
CA GLY A 353 17.73 -6.66 -9.70
C GLY A 353 17.27 -8.06 -9.29
N LYS A 354 17.62 -9.08 -10.10
CA LYS A 354 17.37 -10.49 -9.77
C LYS A 354 18.10 -10.92 -8.51
N GLU A 355 19.37 -10.57 -8.35
CA GLU A 355 20.16 -10.93 -7.17
C GLU A 355 19.57 -10.34 -5.88
N ILE A 356 19.25 -9.04 -5.87
CA ILE A 356 18.63 -8.38 -4.70
C ILE A 356 17.28 -9.01 -4.37
N HIS A 357 16.48 -9.34 -5.40
CA HIS A 357 15.21 -10.03 -5.22
C HIS A 357 15.41 -11.40 -4.55
N LEU A 358 16.38 -12.20 -5.03
CA LEU A 358 16.74 -13.49 -4.44
C LEU A 358 17.30 -13.35 -3.01
N MET A 359 18.07 -12.29 -2.70
CA MET A 359 18.56 -12.02 -1.35
C MET A 359 17.42 -11.77 -0.36
N LYS A 360 16.39 -11.01 -0.76
CA LYS A 360 15.19 -10.79 0.07
C LYS A 360 14.48 -12.12 0.35
N TYR A 361 14.35 -12.97 -0.65
CA TYR A 361 13.73 -14.28 -0.49
C TYR A 361 14.57 -15.24 0.36
N ARG A 362 15.89 -15.26 0.17
CA ARG A 362 16.80 -16.05 1.01
C ARG A 362 16.67 -15.65 2.49
N PHE A 363 16.55 -14.35 2.77
CA PHE A 363 16.24 -13.87 4.11
C PHE A 363 14.89 -14.43 4.61
N LYS A 364 13.81 -14.29 3.83
CA LYS A 364 12.48 -14.80 4.22
C LYS A 364 12.50 -16.31 4.53
N LEU A 365 13.08 -17.12 3.65
CA LEU A 365 13.18 -18.56 3.82
C LEU A 365 13.97 -18.93 5.08
N ARG A 366 15.10 -18.25 5.33
CA ARG A 366 15.88 -18.43 6.56
C ARG A 366 15.07 -18.12 7.82
N GLU A 367 14.22 -17.11 7.78
CA GLU A 367 13.32 -16.76 8.90
C GLU A 367 12.05 -17.64 8.98
N GLY A 368 11.99 -18.74 8.21
CA GLY A 368 10.91 -19.74 8.28
C GLY A 368 9.70 -19.49 7.39
N PHE A 369 9.78 -18.55 6.45
CA PHE A 369 8.75 -18.37 5.43
C PHE A 369 8.62 -19.62 4.56
N SER A 370 7.39 -20.07 4.31
CA SER A 370 7.11 -21.25 3.49
C SER A 370 6.04 -20.95 2.46
N LEU A 371 6.34 -21.30 1.20
CA LEU A 371 5.46 -21.11 0.06
C LEU A 371 4.21 -22.00 0.13
N GLU A 372 4.38 -23.20 0.67
CA GLU A 372 3.32 -24.22 0.76
C GLU A 372 2.28 -23.87 1.83
N ARG A 373 2.68 -23.08 2.84
CA ARG A 373 1.83 -22.69 3.97
C ARG A 373 1.09 -21.39 3.75
N ILE A 374 1.22 -20.75 2.58
CA ILE A 374 0.52 -19.50 2.31
C ILE A 374 -0.97 -19.77 2.16
N ARG A 375 -1.74 -19.17 3.06
CA ARG A 375 -3.21 -19.12 2.99
C ARG A 375 -3.64 -18.08 1.97
N ILE A 376 -4.69 -18.40 1.21
CA ILE A 376 -5.42 -17.44 0.39
C ILE A 376 -6.81 -17.27 1.04
N PRO A 377 -7.24 -16.06 1.42
CA PRO A 377 -8.55 -15.86 2.01
C PRO A 377 -9.67 -16.30 1.08
N LYS A 378 -10.59 -17.15 1.55
CA LYS A 378 -11.70 -17.67 0.73
C LYS A 378 -12.51 -16.57 0.06
N ARG A 379 -12.66 -15.42 0.74
CA ARG A 379 -13.33 -14.21 0.22
C ARG A 379 -12.87 -13.79 -1.18
N VAL A 380 -11.60 -14.00 -1.55
CA VAL A 380 -11.11 -13.61 -2.89
C VAL A 380 -11.70 -14.43 -4.02
N PHE A 381 -12.23 -15.63 -3.72
CA PHE A 381 -12.91 -16.51 -4.67
C PHE A 381 -14.43 -16.34 -4.65
N GLU A 382 -14.97 -15.71 -3.61
CA GLU A 382 -16.42 -15.44 -3.48
C GLU A 382 -16.81 -14.14 -4.20
N THR A 383 -15.96 -13.12 -4.09
CA THR A 383 -16.22 -11.80 -4.66
C THR A 383 -15.60 -11.69 -6.07
N PRO A 384 -16.39 -11.49 -7.14
CA PRO A 384 -15.86 -11.41 -8.50
C PRO A 384 -14.93 -10.22 -8.71
N THR A 385 -13.95 -10.37 -9.60
CA THR A 385 -13.11 -9.27 -10.10
C THR A 385 -13.64 -8.78 -11.47
N PRO A 386 -13.10 -7.69 -12.04
CA PRO A 386 -13.32 -7.35 -13.44
C PRO A 386 -12.96 -8.46 -14.45
N HIS A 387 -12.14 -9.44 -14.05
CA HIS A 387 -11.81 -10.64 -14.84
C HIS A 387 -12.72 -11.84 -14.51
N GLY A 388 -13.80 -11.63 -13.75
CA GLY A 388 -14.70 -12.67 -13.27
C GLY A 388 -14.28 -13.28 -11.94
N THR A 389 -14.93 -14.38 -11.57
CA THR A 389 -14.63 -15.15 -10.36
C THR A 389 -13.29 -15.86 -10.52
N LEU A 390 -12.39 -15.67 -9.55
CA LEU A 390 -11.07 -16.28 -9.56
C LEU A 390 -11.16 -17.77 -9.20
N LYS A 391 -10.25 -18.56 -9.75
CA LYS A 391 -10.10 -19.98 -9.40
C LYS A 391 -8.84 -20.19 -8.58
N GLU A 392 -8.94 -21.00 -7.53
CA GLU A 392 -7.81 -21.29 -6.66
C GLU A 392 -6.68 -22.03 -7.39
N GLU A 393 -7.02 -22.96 -8.29
CA GLU A 393 -6.06 -23.69 -9.13
C GLU A 393 -5.18 -22.75 -9.97
N ASP A 394 -5.78 -21.72 -10.57
CA ASP A 394 -5.06 -20.73 -11.38
C ASP A 394 -4.11 -19.90 -10.54
N LEU A 395 -4.55 -19.40 -9.37
CA LEU A 395 -3.69 -18.63 -8.49
C LEU A 395 -2.51 -19.47 -7.96
N ARG A 396 -2.77 -20.71 -7.55
CA ARG A 396 -1.72 -21.63 -7.07
C ARG A 396 -0.72 -21.96 -8.18
N TRP A 397 -1.20 -22.16 -9.40
CA TRP A 397 -0.34 -22.34 -10.57
C TRP A 397 0.53 -21.11 -10.82
N MET A 398 -0.06 -19.90 -10.84
CA MET A 398 0.67 -18.65 -11.06
C MET A 398 1.72 -18.39 -9.97
N ILE A 399 1.41 -18.66 -8.70
CA ILE A 399 2.33 -18.52 -7.57
C ILE A 399 3.54 -19.45 -7.77
N ARG A 400 3.31 -20.72 -8.07
CA ARG A 400 4.40 -21.68 -8.33
C ARG A 400 5.25 -21.25 -9.52
N ARG A 401 4.60 -20.82 -10.60
CA ARG A 401 5.28 -20.37 -11.82
C ARG A 401 6.10 -19.10 -11.60
N PHE A 402 5.61 -18.17 -10.78
CA PHE A 402 6.36 -16.99 -10.36
C PHE A 402 7.66 -17.38 -9.65
N TYR A 403 7.58 -18.28 -8.68
CA TYR A 403 8.78 -18.72 -7.94
C TYR A 403 9.78 -19.45 -8.81
N GLU A 404 9.33 -20.25 -9.77
CA GLU A 404 10.19 -20.89 -10.76
C GLU A 404 10.93 -19.85 -11.61
N LYS A 405 10.19 -18.95 -12.27
CA LYS A 405 10.76 -17.93 -13.16
C LYS A 405 11.64 -16.92 -12.43
N ALA A 406 11.31 -16.60 -11.17
CA ALA A 406 12.12 -15.72 -10.34
C ALA A 406 13.42 -16.38 -9.86
N GLY A 407 13.55 -17.72 -9.95
CA GLY A 407 14.69 -18.49 -9.41
C GLY A 407 14.60 -18.75 -7.91
N ILE A 408 13.40 -18.62 -7.31
CA ILE A 408 13.19 -18.76 -5.86
C ILE A 408 13.06 -20.23 -5.46
N LEU A 409 12.51 -21.10 -6.33
CA LEU A 409 12.40 -22.53 -6.03
C LEU A 409 13.76 -23.19 -5.80
N GLU A 410 14.78 -22.77 -6.55
CA GLU A 410 16.17 -23.25 -6.40
C GLU A 410 16.80 -22.85 -5.05
N LEU A 411 16.34 -21.74 -4.45
CA LEU A 411 16.79 -21.34 -3.12
C LEU A 411 16.21 -22.25 -2.03
N ALA A 412 14.94 -22.66 -2.17
CA ALA A 412 14.26 -23.47 -1.17
C ALA A 412 14.78 -24.92 -1.12
N THR A 413 15.40 -25.42 -2.20
CA THR A 413 15.99 -26.76 -2.24
C THR A 413 17.46 -26.81 -1.82
N SER A 414 18.11 -25.65 -1.68
CA SER A 414 19.54 -25.53 -1.34
C SER A 414 19.80 -25.04 0.10
N SER A 415 18.74 -24.66 0.82
CA SER A 415 18.72 -24.32 2.24
C SER A 415 18.20 -25.47 3.08
#